data_AF-B9BX76-F1
#
_entry.id   AF-B9BX76-F1
#
_cell.length_a   1.000
_cell.length_b   1.000
_cell.length_c   1.000
_cell.angle_alpha   90.00
_cell.angle_beta   90.00
_cell.angle_gamma   90.00
#
_symmetry.space_group_name_H-M   'P 1'
#
loop_
_entity.id
_entity.type
_entity.pdbx_description
1 polymer ?
#
loop_
_entity_poly.entity_id
_entity_poly.type
_entity_poly.pdbx_seq_one_letter_code
_entity_poly.pdbx_strand_id
1 'polypeptide(L)'
;MKINVSKWVCNFCNRTEDEVAHIVVTQSEVAICNECVATCNELIAEASRPSDVKVKVTINNTGQVVTESVEDEAARISAFGRLAR
;
A
#
# COMPACT_ATOMS: atom_id res chain seq x y z
N MET A 1 -6.12 3.10 -44.43
CA MET A 1 -5.53 3.03 -43.07
C MET A 1 -5.98 4.27 -42.31
N LYS A 2 -6.76 4.16 -41.23
CA LYS A 2 -7.07 5.30 -40.36
C LYS A 2 -5.91 5.43 -39.37
N ILE A 3 -5.19 6.53 -39.39
CA ILE A 3 -4.18 6.84 -38.37
C ILE A 3 -4.96 7.44 -37.19
N ASN A 4 -5.07 6.70 -36.09
CA ASN A 4 -5.51 7.27 -34.82
C ASN A 4 -4.31 8.04 -34.27
N VAL A 5 -4.40 9.36 -34.25
CA VAL A 5 -3.40 10.20 -33.58
C VAL A 5 -3.95 10.44 -32.18
N SER A 6 -3.35 9.78 -31.18
CA SER A 6 -3.70 9.99 -29.79
C SER A 6 -3.53 11.48 -29.46
N LYS A 7 -4.56 12.10 -28.88
CA LYS A 7 -4.53 13.54 -28.59
C LYS A 7 -3.66 13.88 -27.38
N TRP A 8 -3.51 12.93 -26.46
CA TRP A 8 -2.88 13.15 -25.16
C TRP A 8 -1.78 12.13 -24.89
N VAL A 9 -0.75 12.60 -24.17
CA VAL A 9 0.41 11.83 -23.73
C VAL A 9 0.57 12.04 -22.23
N CYS A 10 0.76 10.97 -21.48
CA CYS A 10 1.01 11.06 -20.04
C CYS A 10 2.36 11.73 -19.77
N ASN A 11 2.39 12.81 -18.99
CA ASN A 11 3.63 13.53 -18.65
C ASN A 11 4.59 12.74 -17.73
N PHE A 12 4.13 11.63 -17.16
CA PHE A 12 4.90 10.84 -16.19
C PHE A 12 5.57 9.62 -16.81
N CYS A 13 4.85 8.89 -17.67
CA CYS A 13 5.38 7.68 -18.33
C CYS A 13 5.53 7.83 -19.86
N ASN A 14 5.17 8.98 -20.42
CA ASN A 14 5.26 9.29 -21.86
C ASN A 14 4.48 8.37 -22.80
N ARG A 15 3.52 7.60 -22.28
CA ARG A 15 2.61 6.79 -23.08
C ARG A 15 1.42 7.59 -23.59
N THR A 16 0.95 7.25 -24.78
CA THR A 16 -0.20 7.92 -25.43
C THR A 16 -1.54 7.35 -24.94
N GLU A 17 -2.64 8.06 -25.23
CA GLU A 17 -4.01 7.62 -24.93
C GLU A 17 -4.38 6.26 -25.55
N ASP A 18 -3.79 5.87 -26.68
CA ASP A 18 -4.03 4.55 -27.28
C ASP A 18 -3.27 3.42 -26.55
N GLU A 19 -2.22 3.74 -25.79
CA GLU A 19 -1.39 2.78 -25.05
C GLU A 19 -1.86 2.52 -23.62
N VAL A 20 -2.74 3.37 -23.08
CA VAL A 20 -3.22 3.30 -21.69
C VAL A 20 -4.74 3.31 -21.65
N ALA A 21 -5.32 2.72 -20.61
CA ALA A 21 -6.77 2.62 -20.53
C ALA A 21 -7.42 4.02 -20.45
N HIS A 22 -6.93 4.90 -19.57
CA HIS A 22 -7.47 6.24 -19.33
C HIS A 22 -6.37 7.27 -19.05
N ILE A 23 -6.58 8.50 -19.54
CA ILE A 23 -5.78 9.69 -19.24
C ILE A 23 -6.69 10.78 -18.65
N VAL A 24 -6.26 11.36 -17.52
CA VAL A 24 -6.88 12.53 -16.91
C VAL A 24 -6.04 13.76 -17.28
N VAL A 25 -6.69 14.78 -17.82
CA VAL A 25 -6.05 16.05 -18.22
C VAL A 25 -6.56 17.18 -17.34
N THR A 26 -5.64 17.98 -16.83
CA THR A 26 -5.95 19.16 -16.00
C THR A 26 -6.12 20.41 -16.86
N GLN A 27 -6.70 21.47 -16.29
CA GLN A 27 -6.79 22.78 -16.95
C GLN A 27 -5.42 23.40 -17.25
N SER A 28 -4.36 22.94 -16.58
CA SER A 28 -2.97 23.36 -16.79
C SER A 28 -2.25 22.54 -17.87
N GLU A 29 -2.99 21.80 -18.71
CA GLU A 29 -2.45 20.96 -19.80
C GLU A 29 -1.51 19.83 -19.35
N VAL A 30 -1.52 19.48 -18.06
CA VAL A 30 -0.82 18.31 -17.53
C VAL A 30 -1.74 17.10 -17.60
N ALA A 31 -1.23 15.99 -18.15
CA ALA A 31 -1.92 14.74 -18.35
C ALA A 31 -1.27 13.60 -17.53
N ILE A 32 -2.09 12.81 -16.85
CA ILE A 32 -1.66 11.64 -16.08
C ILE A 32 -2.53 10.43 -16.43
N CYS A 33 -1.91 9.27 -16.66
CA CYS A 33 -2.64 8.03 -16.95
C CYS A 33 -3.03 7.27 -15.66
N ASN A 34 -4.00 6.37 -15.78
CA ASN A 34 -4.50 5.56 -14.68
C ASN A 34 -3.42 4.73 -13.96
N GLU A 35 -2.45 4.20 -14.69
CA GLU A 35 -1.35 3.41 -14.12
C GLU A 35 -0.42 4.28 -13.26
N CYS A 36 -0.09 5.49 -13.74
CA CYS A 36 0.71 6.44 -12.96
C CYS A 36 -0.04 6.87 -11.69
N VAL A 37 -1.36 7.10 -11.77
CA VAL A 37 -2.17 7.39 -10.58
C VAL A 37 -2.13 6.25 -9.56
N ALA A 38 -2.24 5.00 -10.01
CA ALA A 38 -2.17 3.83 -9.12
C ALA A 38 -0.82 3.76 -8.39
N THR A 39 0.29 3.90 -9.12
CA THR A 39 1.63 3.92 -8.52
C THR A 39 1.81 5.09 -7.54
N CYS A 40 1.34 6.30 -7.89
CA CYS A 40 1.40 7.43 -6.97
C CYS A 40 0.60 7.17 -5.68
N ASN A 41 -0.58 6.54 -5.78
CA ASN A 41 -1.37 6.19 -4.61
C ASN A 41 -0.64 5.19 -3.69
N GLU A 42 0.03 4.19 -4.25
CA GLU A 42 0.83 3.23 -3.47
C GLU A 42 1.98 3.93 -2.71
N LEU A 43 2.71 4.82 -3.39
CA LEU A 43 3.81 5.58 -2.78
C LEU A 43 3.33 6.50 -1.66
N ILE A 44 2.19 7.19 -1.86
CA ILE A 44 1.59 8.06 -0.84
C ILE A 44 1.11 7.22 0.35
N ALA A 45 0.53 6.03 0.10
CA ALA A 45 0.08 5.12 1.14
C ALA A 45 1.25 4.47 1.92
N GLU A 46 2.42 4.28 1.31
CA GLU A 46 3.63 3.87 2.02
C GLU A 46 4.18 5.04 2.85
N ALA A 47 4.24 6.25 2.29
CA ALA A 47 4.73 7.43 3.01
C ALA A 47 3.86 7.83 4.22
N SER A 48 2.57 7.49 4.21
CA SER A 48 1.66 7.73 5.34
C SER A 48 1.77 6.68 6.44
N ARG A 49 2.45 5.54 6.20
CA ARG A 49 2.75 4.59 7.26
C ARG A 49 3.86 5.18 8.14
N PRO A 50 3.72 5.12 9.46
CA PRO A 50 4.78 5.58 10.36
C PRO A 50 6.03 4.74 10.11
N SER A 51 7.06 5.36 9.53
CA SER A 51 8.35 4.75 9.20
C SER A 51 9.22 4.46 10.44
N ASP A 52 8.75 4.86 11.64
CA ASP A 52 9.37 4.61 12.94
C ASP A 52 8.79 3.37 13.65
N VAL A 53 8.58 2.27 12.93
CA VAL A 53 8.19 1.00 13.58
C VAL A 53 9.39 0.47 14.39
N LYS A 54 9.48 0.84 15.66
CA LYS A 54 10.38 0.20 16.63
C LYS A 54 9.90 -1.22 16.88
N VAL A 55 10.40 -2.18 16.10
CA VAL A 55 10.14 -3.60 16.33
C VAL A 55 10.92 -4.03 17.56
N LYS A 56 10.24 -4.19 18.70
CA LYS A 56 10.82 -4.81 19.89
C LYS A 56 10.88 -6.33 19.66
N VAL A 57 11.99 -6.80 19.12
CA VAL A 57 12.24 -8.24 18.98
C VAL A 57 12.62 -8.81 20.36
N THR A 58 11.78 -9.70 20.89
CA THR A 58 12.14 -10.50 22.07
C THR A 58 12.62 -11.87 21.57
N ILE A 59 13.94 -12.10 21.65
CA ILE A 59 14.54 -13.38 21.24
C ILE A 59 14.42 -14.35 22.41
N ASN A 60 13.63 -15.42 22.22
CA ASN A 60 13.66 -16.57 23.12
C ASN A 60 14.89 -17.43 22.81
N ASN A 61 15.37 -18.24 23.78
CA ASN A 61 16.57 -19.08 23.66
C ASN A 61 16.53 -20.14 22.51
N THR A 62 15.44 -20.21 21.74
CA THR A 62 15.25 -21.10 20.59
C THR A 62 15.36 -20.38 19.24
N GLY A 63 15.67 -19.07 19.20
CA GLY A 63 16.03 -18.35 17.97
C GLY A 63 14.88 -18.12 16.97
N GLN A 64 13.63 -18.29 17.38
CA GLN A 64 12.46 -18.11 16.50
C GLN A 64 11.83 -16.73 16.72
N VAL A 65 11.65 -15.97 15.63
CA VAL A 65 10.96 -14.67 15.64
C VAL A 65 9.45 -14.90 15.74
N VAL A 66 8.83 -14.50 16.85
CA VAL A 66 7.37 -14.46 16.99
C VAL A 66 6.89 -13.04 16.71
N THR A 67 6.21 -12.86 15.59
CA THR A 67 5.44 -11.65 15.30
C THR A 67 4.03 -11.84 15.87
N GLU A 68 3.80 -11.38 17.10
CA GLU A 68 2.45 -11.31 17.64
C GLU A 68 1.81 -9.99 17.19
N SER A 69 0.99 -10.07 16.14
CA SER A 69 -0.02 -9.05 15.87
C SER A 69 -0.97 -9.03 17.07
N VAL A 70 -1.11 -7.86 17.69
CA VAL A 70 -1.95 -7.61 18.86
C VAL A 70 -3.41 -7.98 18.61
N GLU A 71 -3.83 -9.12 19.13
CA GLU A 71 -5.24 -9.49 19.30
C GLU A 71 -5.48 -9.78 20.79
N ASP A 72 -6.04 -8.78 21.48
CA ASP A 72 -6.80 -8.85 22.72
C ASP A 72 -6.31 -9.78 23.87
N GLU A 73 -5.45 -9.23 24.73
CA GLU A 73 -5.00 -9.77 26.03
C GLU A 73 -6.13 -10.05 27.06
N ALA A 74 -7.41 -9.79 26.74
CA ALA A 74 -8.53 -10.00 27.67
C ALA A 74 -8.97 -11.47 27.80
N ALA A 75 -8.66 -12.34 26.83
CA ALA A 75 -9.17 -13.72 26.82
C ALA A 75 -8.42 -14.68 27.75
N ARG A 76 -7.12 -14.45 28.01
CA ARG A 76 -6.24 -15.40 28.74
C ARG A 76 -6.49 -15.46 30.24
N ILE A 77 -7.03 -14.38 30.82
CA ILE A 77 -7.30 -14.29 32.26
C ILE A 77 -8.46 -15.22 32.68
N SER A 78 -9.32 -15.63 31.73
CA SER A 78 -10.47 -16.52 32.02
C SER A 78 -10.13 -18.00 32.12
N ALA A 79 -8.93 -18.43 31.67
CA ALA A 79 -8.56 -19.85 31.62
C ALA A 79 -7.97 -20.40 32.93
N PHE A 80 -7.39 -19.54 33.78
CA PHE A 80 -6.84 -19.96 35.08
C PHE A 80 -7.85 -19.98 36.23
N GLY A 81 -9.06 -19.43 36.02
CA GLY A 81 -10.11 -19.39 37.06
C GLY A 81 -10.92 -20.67 37.25
N ARG A 82 -10.69 -21.74 36.46
CA ARG A 82 -11.50 -22.98 36.50
C ARG A 82 -10.81 -24.19 37.13
N LEU A 83 -9.59 -24.05 37.67
CA LEU A 83 -8.84 -25.15 38.28
C LEU A 83 -8.61 -25.03 39.79
N ALA A 84 -9.27 -24.09 40.46
CA ALA A 84 -9.35 -24.06 41.91
C ALA A 84 -10.72 -24.58 42.38
N ARG A 85 -10.91 -25.90 42.35
CA ARG A 85 -11.88 -26.60 43.19
C ARG A 85 -11.32 -27.96 43.60
#